data_AF-A0A7K3HJL2-F1
#
_entry.id   AF-A0A7K3HJL2-F1
#
_cell.length_a   1.000
_cell.length_b   1.000
_cell.length_c   1.000
_cell.angle_alpha   90.00
_cell.angle_beta   90.00
_cell.angle_gamma   90.00
#
_symmetry.space_group_name_H-M   'P 1'
#
loop_
_entity.id
_entity.type
_entity.pdbx_description
1 polymer ?
#
loop_
_entity_poly.entity_id
_entity_poly.type
_entity_poly.pdbx_seq_one_letter_code
_entity_poly.pdbx_strand_id
1 'polypeptide(L)'
;AGRRRVLETGVALRAVAIVLIAGSHIPLFLVQGGAHILLGVAGYNFARFHLTAAARPERVRRLGRSMAYIAVPSVVWISGAVLFADGYDPENILLLNSVIGTHEGRQEWHYWFVESLLYILVLLAAVLAVPALDRAERRFPFGFPLALTALALVTRYNLPGFDLRAPHLTAVVVFWLFALGWAAARAGTAGRRLLLTAVVLATVPGLFPEGDGQALRTAVAMTGLTLLIWVRNLPSLGPLNRVAGLLAHSSLYIYLTHFQVYPLLKEHSPLLALIASLAVGVAYATVVTQLTRRLPVLLRRRGRTAPAPGGQSRESGESEGSGQPRPLGPGTGTGRPEASAP
;
A
#
# COMPACT_ATOMS: atom_id res chain seq x y z
N ALA A 1 28.59 -1.27 24.70
CA ALA A 1 27.32 -0.51 24.57
C ALA A 1 26.42 -1.21 23.55
N GLY A 2 25.27 -1.76 23.99
CA GLY A 2 24.36 -2.46 23.08
C GLY A 2 23.75 -1.50 22.05
N ARG A 3 23.73 -1.89 20.77
CA ARG A 3 23.06 -1.13 19.70
C ARG A 3 21.62 -0.83 20.13
N ARG A 4 21.28 0.45 20.35
CA ARG A 4 19.90 0.88 20.59
C ARG A 4 19.06 0.39 19.42
N ARG A 5 18.05 -0.44 19.71
CA ARG A 5 17.11 -0.89 18.69
C ARG A 5 16.13 0.24 18.41
N VAL A 6 15.78 0.39 17.15
CA VAL A 6 14.85 1.41 16.68
C VAL A 6 13.71 0.79 15.90
N LEU A 7 12.56 1.44 15.90
CA LEU A 7 11.37 1.07 15.16
C LEU A 7 10.99 2.22 14.23
N GLU A 8 10.78 1.95 12.93
CA GLU A 8 10.28 2.99 12.03
C GLU A 8 8.89 3.46 12.49
N THR A 9 8.68 4.77 12.57
CA THR A 9 7.42 5.35 13.07
C THR A 9 6.21 4.88 12.26
N GLY A 10 6.34 4.73 10.93
CA GLY A 10 5.25 4.19 10.10
C GLY A 10 4.85 2.76 10.46
N VAL A 11 5.79 1.93 10.92
CA VAL A 11 5.51 0.56 11.41
C VAL A 11 4.79 0.64 12.76
N ALA A 12 5.30 1.48 13.68
CA ALA A 12 4.66 1.68 14.98
C ALA A 12 3.22 2.20 14.84
N LEU A 13 3.01 3.24 14.03
CA LEU A 13 1.70 3.83 13.79
C LEU A 13 0.74 2.82 13.16
N ARG A 14 1.19 1.98 12.22
CA ARG A 14 0.34 0.91 11.66
C ARG A 14 -0.07 -0.12 12.70
N ALA A 15 0.87 -0.56 13.54
CA ALA A 15 0.63 -1.54 14.58
C ALA A 15 -0.33 -1.00 15.66
N VAL A 16 -0.12 0.24 16.11
CA VAL A 16 -1.01 0.90 17.08
C VAL A 16 -2.37 1.16 16.46
N ALA A 17 -2.42 1.73 15.25
CA ALA A 17 -3.68 2.05 14.60
C ALA A 17 -4.56 0.82 14.38
N ILE A 18 -4.00 -0.33 14.01
CA ILE A 18 -4.83 -1.53 13.79
C ILE A 18 -5.42 -2.08 15.10
N VAL A 19 -4.65 -2.02 16.20
CA VAL A 19 -5.17 -2.38 17.53
C VAL A 19 -6.25 -1.39 17.96
N LEU A 20 -6.05 -0.09 17.71
CA LEU A 20 -7.06 0.93 18.03
C LEU A 20 -8.35 0.73 17.24
N ILE A 21 -8.26 0.48 15.94
CA ILE A 21 -9.43 0.23 15.09
C ILE A 21 -10.20 -0.99 15.60
N ALA A 22 -9.53 -2.14 15.69
CA ALA A 22 -10.18 -3.38 16.12
C ALA A 22 -10.75 -3.26 17.53
N GLY A 23 -10.00 -2.72 18.50
CA GLY A 23 -10.45 -2.53 19.87
C GLY A 23 -11.67 -1.61 19.98
N SER A 24 -11.72 -0.56 19.16
CA SER A 24 -12.85 0.39 19.14
C SER A 24 -14.14 -0.19 18.57
N HIS A 25 -14.06 -1.13 17.64
CA HIS A 25 -15.23 -1.83 17.10
C HIS A 25 -15.73 -2.97 18.02
N ILE A 26 -14.89 -3.43 18.95
CA ILE A 26 -15.18 -4.48 19.95
C ILE A 26 -15.77 -3.92 21.26
N PRO A 27 -16.13 -2.64 21.27
CA PRO A 27 -16.13 -1.78 22.47
C PRO A 27 -15.11 -2.04 23.59
N LEU A 28 -13.89 -2.53 23.31
CA LEU A 28 -12.89 -2.74 24.37
C LEU A 28 -12.38 -1.40 24.94
N PHE A 29 -12.26 -0.39 24.08
CA PHE A 29 -12.01 1.01 24.43
C PHE A 29 -12.56 1.90 23.31
N LEU A 30 -12.96 3.14 23.60
CA LEU A 30 -13.61 4.01 22.61
C LEU A 30 -12.64 4.94 21.85
N VAL A 31 -11.36 4.55 21.75
CA VAL A 31 -10.30 5.35 21.12
C VAL A 31 -10.29 5.13 19.61
N GLN A 32 -10.83 6.09 18.86
CA GLN A 32 -10.90 6.06 17.39
C GLN A 32 -9.79 6.90 16.73
N GLY A 33 -9.79 6.95 15.39
CA GLY A 33 -8.90 7.80 14.58
C GLY A 33 -7.70 7.07 13.96
N GLY A 34 -7.48 5.80 14.31
CA GLY A 34 -6.40 4.98 13.75
C GLY A 34 -6.43 4.89 12.22
N ALA A 35 -7.61 4.76 11.61
CA ALA A 35 -7.75 4.67 10.15
C ALA A 35 -7.28 5.95 9.42
N HIS A 36 -7.57 7.13 9.99
CA HIS A 36 -7.12 8.42 9.45
C HIS A 36 -5.59 8.57 9.51
N ILE A 37 -4.95 8.03 10.56
CA ILE A 37 -3.48 7.92 10.62
C ILE A 37 -2.96 6.96 9.54
N LEU A 38 -3.62 5.81 9.33
CA LEU A 38 -3.23 4.85 8.31
C LEU A 38 -3.26 5.45 6.90
N LEU A 39 -4.19 6.36 6.58
CA LEU A 39 -4.20 7.09 5.30
C LEU A 39 -2.96 7.97 5.13
N GLY A 40 -2.57 8.72 6.16
CA GLY A 40 -1.32 9.48 6.15
C GLY A 40 -0.09 8.59 5.99
N VAL A 41 -0.05 7.47 6.70
CA VAL A 41 1.04 6.49 6.56
C VAL A 41 1.06 5.86 5.17
N ALA A 42 -0.10 5.59 4.56
CA ALA A 42 -0.22 5.07 3.22
C ALA A 42 0.37 6.05 2.19
N GLY A 43 0.05 7.35 2.29
CA GLY A 43 0.63 8.40 1.46
C GLY A 43 2.14 8.55 1.65
N TYR A 44 2.61 8.49 2.89
CA TYR A 44 4.04 8.53 3.21
C TYR A 44 4.80 7.34 2.59
N ASN A 45 4.24 6.14 2.68
CA ASN A 45 4.83 4.93 2.08
C ASN A 45 4.73 4.93 0.56
N PHE A 46 3.65 5.44 -0.01
CA PHE A 46 3.50 5.63 -1.44
C PHE A 46 4.64 6.46 -2.02
N ALA A 47 4.93 7.60 -1.38
CA ALA A 47 6.02 8.48 -1.77
C ALA A 47 7.39 7.78 -1.71
N ARG A 48 7.63 6.97 -0.68
CA ARG A 48 8.91 6.28 -0.47
C ARG A 48 9.14 5.10 -1.41
N PHE A 49 8.09 4.34 -1.73
CA PHE A 49 8.23 3.05 -2.41
C PHE A 49 7.75 3.05 -3.87
N HIS A 50 6.82 3.92 -4.24
CA HIS A 50 6.24 3.95 -5.59
C HIS A 50 6.78 5.10 -6.45
N LEU A 51 7.19 6.22 -5.84
CA LEU A 51 7.75 7.39 -6.55
C LEU A 51 9.27 7.31 -6.66
N THR A 52 9.71 6.28 -7.39
CA THR A 52 11.13 5.98 -7.65
C THR A 52 11.66 6.67 -8.91
N ALA A 53 12.96 6.58 -9.15
CA ALA A 53 13.60 7.07 -10.38
C ALA A 53 13.21 6.28 -11.64
N ALA A 54 12.50 5.15 -11.52
CA ALA A 54 12.07 4.34 -12.64
C ALA A 54 11.21 5.11 -13.66
N ALA A 55 11.17 4.60 -14.89
CA ALA A 55 10.35 5.17 -15.96
C ALA A 55 8.85 5.17 -15.61
N ARG A 56 8.09 6.14 -16.11
CA ARG A 56 6.65 6.30 -15.87
C ARG A 56 5.84 4.99 -16.07
N PRO A 57 5.97 4.25 -17.18
CA PRO A 57 5.20 3.02 -17.37
C PRO A 57 5.48 1.96 -16.29
N GLU A 58 6.72 1.90 -15.81
CA GLU A 58 7.10 0.99 -14.74
C GLU A 58 6.50 1.40 -13.39
N ARG A 59 6.47 2.71 -13.08
CA ARG A 59 5.81 3.23 -11.86
C ARG A 59 4.33 2.86 -11.84
N VAL A 60 3.62 3.11 -12.94
CA VAL A 60 2.19 2.78 -13.09
C VAL A 60 1.96 1.27 -12.97
N ARG A 61 2.79 0.44 -13.62
CA ARG A 61 2.71 -1.02 -13.52
C ARG A 61 2.93 -1.53 -12.09
N ARG A 62 3.91 -0.97 -11.36
CA ARG A 62 4.17 -1.32 -9.95
C ARG A 62 2.99 -0.93 -9.05
N LEU A 63 2.40 0.24 -9.29
CA LEU A 63 1.19 0.68 -8.59
C LEU A 63 0.00 -0.25 -8.88
N GLY A 64 -0.20 -0.66 -10.14
CA GLY A 64 -1.20 -1.65 -10.52
C GLY A 64 -1.06 -2.98 -9.78
N ARG A 65 0.18 -3.49 -9.64
CA ARG A 65 0.46 -4.70 -8.85
C ARG A 65 0.17 -4.52 -7.36
N SER A 66 0.48 -3.35 -6.82
CA SER A 66 0.18 -3.00 -5.42
C SER A 66 -1.33 -2.94 -5.17
N MET A 67 -2.09 -2.32 -6.09
CA MET A 67 -3.54 -2.30 -6.06
C MET A 67 -4.12 -3.72 -6.14
N ALA A 68 -3.63 -4.56 -7.06
CA ALA A 68 -4.08 -5.95 -7.16
C ALA A 68 -3.80 -6.76 -5.88
N TYR A 69 -2.66 -6.53 -5.21
CA TYR A 69 -2.32 -7.18 -3.95
C TYR A 69 -3.27 -6.78 -2.80
N ILE A 70 -3.91 -5.62 -2.88
CA ILE A 70 -4.91 -5.17 -1.92
C ILE A 70 -6.29 -5.66 -2.35
N ALA A 71 -6.70 -5.34 -3.57
CA ALA A 71 -8.03 -5.58 -4.09
C ALA A 71 -8.37 -7.07 -4.16
N VAL A 72 -7.51 -7.92 -4.73
CA VAL A 72 -7.85 -9.33 -4.96
C VAL A 72 -8.14 -10.07 -3.64
N PRO A 73 -7.28 -10.02 -2.61
CA PRO A 73 -7.60 -10.65 -1.33
C PRO A 73 -8.80 -10.02 -0.62
N SER A 74 -9.00 -8.70 -0.77
CA SER A 74 -10.17 -8.02 -0.20
C SER A 74 -11.46 -8.51 -0.82
N VAL A 75 -11.55 -8.53 -2.15
CA VAL A 75 -12.72 -9.01 -2.90
C VAL A 75 -13.01 -10.47 -2.57
N VAL A 76 -11.98 -11.34 -2.51
CA VAL A 76 -12.16 -12.76 -2.15
C VAL A 76 -12.78 -12.91 -0.76
N TRP A 77 -12.26 -12.18 0.24
CA TRP A 77 -12.80 -12.25 1.60
C TRP A 77 -14.22 -11.69 1.67
N ILE A 78 -14.44 -10.50 1.08
CA ILE A 78 -15.75 -9.83 1.12
C ILE A 78 -16.80 -10.66 0.40
N SER A 79 -16.45 -11.32 -0.72
CA SER A 79 -17.34 -12.28 -1.38
C SER A 79 -17.74 -13.41 -0.45
N GLY A 80 -16.80 -13.98 0.30
CA GLY A 80 -17.11 -14.97 1.32
C GLY A 80 -18.01 -14.42 2.43
N ALA A 81 -17.72 -13.20 2.92
CA ALA A 81 -18.55 -12.55 3.92
C ALA A 81 -19.99 -12.32 3.41
N VAL A 82 -20.18 -11.89 2.17
CA VAL A 82 -21.51 -11.71 1.57
C VAL A 82 -22.27 -13.03 1.41
N LEU A 83 -21.55 -14.11 1.08
CA LEU A 83 -22.18 -15.43 0.89
C LEU A 83 -22.54 -16.13 2.22
N PHE A 84 -21.82 -15.84 3.30
CA PHE A 84 -21.90 -16.61 4.56
C PHE A 84 -22.30 -15.79 5.79
N ALA A 85 -22.34 -14.46 5.70
CA ALA A 85 -22.74 -13.58 6.80
C ALA A 85 -23.90 -12.67 6.39
N ASP A 86 -24.94 -12.64 7.22
CA ASP A 86 -26.13 -11.83 6.98
C ASP A 86 -25.82 -10.32 7.05
N GLY A 87 -26.40 -9.55 6.13
CA GLY A 87 -26.35 -8.07 6.15
C GLY A 87 -25.20 -7.41 5.39
N TYR A 88 -24.56 -8.12 4.45
CA TYR A 88 -23.60 -7.53 3.50
C TYR A 88 -24.20 -7.44 2.09
N ASP A 89 -24.25 -6.22 1.53
CA ASP A 89 -24.72 -6.02 0.17
C ASP A 89 -23.68 -6.45 -0.88
N PRO A 90 -24.11 -6.96 -2.06
CA PRO A 90 -23.22 -7.34 -3.15
C PRO A 90 -22.28 -6.22 -3.63
N GLU A 91 -22.67 -4.95 -3.44
CA GLU A 91 -21.87 -3.78 -3.80
C GLU A 91 -20.55 -3.68 -3.02
N ASN A 92 -20.50 -4.28 -1.82
CA ASN A 92 -19.27 -4.40 -1.04
C ASN A 92 -18.23 -5.27 -1.75
N ILE A 93 -18.66 -6.25 -2.56
CA ILE A 93 -17.78 -7.14 -3.33
C ILE A 93 -16.98 -6.34 -4.35
N LEU A 94 -17.64 -5.39 -5.02
CA LEU A 94 -16.99 -4.52 -6.00
C LEU A 94 -16.25 -3.36 -5.35
N LEU A 95 -16.33 -3.23 -4.00
CA LEU A 95 -15.88 -2.06 -3.26
C LEU A 95 -16.46 -0.78 -3.88
N LEU A 96 -17.74 -0.84 -4.27
CA LEU A 96 -18.49 0.27 -4.84
C LEU A 96 -19.55 0.78 -3.87
N ASN A 97 -19.53 0.33 -2.61
CA ASN A 97 -20.55 0.69 -1.62
C ASN A 97 -20.61 2.22 -1.40
N SER A 98 -19.48 2.93 -1.43
CA SER A 98 -19.46 4.40 -1.31
C SER A 98 -20.05 5.14 -2.52
N VAL A 99 -20.30 4.46 -3.66
CA VAL A 99 -20.77 5.07 -4.91
C VAL A 99 -22.15 4.56 -5.33
N ILE A 100 -22.40 3.27 -5.16
CA ILE A 100 -23.57 2.55 -5.67
C ILE A 100 -24.38 1.91 -4.54
N GLY A 101 -23.87 1.95 -3.30
CA GLY A 101 -24.56 1.51 -2.08
C GLY A 101 -26.08 1.68 -2.16
N THR A 102 -26.87 0.66 -1.88
CA THR A 102 -28.32 0.87 -1.64
C THR A 102 -28.57 1.67 -0.36
N HIS A 103 -27.56 1.79 0.51
CA HIS A 103 -27.58 2.53 1.77
C HIS A 103 -28.73 2.09 2.72
N GLU A 104 -29.17 0.84 2.58
CA GLU A 104 -30.17 0.19 3.46
C GLU A 104 -29.52 -0.85 4.40
N GLY A 105 -28.25 -1.20 4.17
CA GLY A 105 -27.51 -2.22 4.91
C GLY A 105 -26.90 -1.69 6.22
N ARG A 106 -27.03 -2.43 7.32
CA ARG A 106 -26.51 -2.06 8.66
C ARG A 106 -24.97 -1.95 8.76
N GLN A 107 -24.23 -2.26 7.69
CA GLN A 107 -22.77 -2.50 7.68
C GLN A 107 -21.99 -1.64 6.67
N GLU A 108 -22.59 -0.54 6.17
CA GLU A 108 -22.04 0.40 5.16
C GLU A 108 -20.58 0.85 5.40
N TRP A 109 -20.16 0.92 6.66
CA TRP A 109 -18.86 1.45 7.05
C TRP A 109 -17.78 0.39 7.21
N HIS A 110 -18.05 -0.90 6.99
CA HIS A 110 -17.07 -1.93 7.34
C HIS A 110 -15.81 -1.91 6.46
N TYR A 111 -15.94 -1.49 5.20
CA TYR A 111 -14.84 -1.56 4.23
C TYR A 111 -14.42 -0.21 3.64
N TRP A 112 -14.94 0.90 4.18
CA TRP A 112 -14.70 2.26 3.69
C TRP A 112 -13.22 2.59 3.51
N PHE A 113 -12.35 2.11 4.41
CA PHE A 113 -10.92 2.40 4.35
C PHE A 113 -10.26 1.72 3.15
N VAL A 114 -10.62 0.46 2.87
CA VAL A 114 -10.07 -0.31 1.75
C VAL A 114 -10.55 0.28 0.43
N GLU A 115 -11.84 0.58 0.34
CA GLU A 115 -12.44 1.24 -0.82
C GLU A 115 -11.77 2.60 -1.06
N SER A 116 -11.70 3.46 -0.05
CA SER A 116 -11.07 4.78 -0.15
C SER A 116 -9.61 4.70 -0.57
N LEU A 117 -8.86 3.76 0.01
CA LEU A 117 -7.47 3.54 -0.36
C LEU A 117 -7.34 3.14 -1.83
N LEU A 118 -8.17 2.22 -2.33
CA LEU A 118 -8.12 1.80 -3.72
C LEU A 118 -8.52 2.92 -4.69
N TYR A 119 -9.56 3.70 -4.39
CA TYR A 119 -9.92 4.87 -5.19
C TYR A 119 -8.79 5.89 -5.26
N ILE A 120 -8.14 6.17 -4.13
CA ILE A 120 -6.97 7.05 -4.09
C ILE A 120 -5.84 6.49 -4.96
N LEU A 121 -5.54 5.18 -4.86
CA LEU A 121 -4.47 4.58 -5.66
C LEU A 121 -4.79 4.57 -7.16
N VAL A 122 -6.06 4.38 -7.55
CA VAL A 122 -6.54 4.47 -8.94
C VAL A 122 -6.39 5.90 -9.45
N LEU A 123 -6.85 6.90 -8.68
CA LEU A 123 -6.67 8.30 -9.01
C LEU A 123 -5.19 8.64 -9.22
N LEU A 124 -4.31 8.18 -8.32
CA LEU A 124 -2.88 8.42 -8.42
C LEU A 124 -2.23 7.68 -9.59
N ALA A 125 -2.71 6.48 -9.94
CA ALA A 125 -2.29 5.78 -11.14
C ALA A 125 -2.66 6.58 -12.40
N ALA A 126 -3.87 7.13 -12.46
CA ALA A 126 -4.32 7.99 -13.55
C ALA A 126 -3.49 9.28 -13.63
N VAL A 127 -3.28 9.95 -12.50
CA VAL A 127 -2.43 11.16 -12.40
C VAL A 127 -1.02 10.87 -12.91
N LEU A 128 -0.38 9.81 -12.44
CA LEU A 128 0.98 9.44 -12.87
C LEU A 128 1.02 8.88 -14.30
N ALA A 129 -0.10 8.43 -14.85
CA ALA A 129 -0.18 8.04 -16.25
C ALA A 129 -0.04 9.25 -17.18
N VAL A 130 -0.44 10.46 -16.75
CA VAL A 130 -0.30 11.68 -17.54
C VAL A 130 1.15 12.18 -17.54
N PRO A 131 1.84 12.27 -18.70
CA PRO A 131 3.25 12.66 -18.75
C PRO A 131 3.55 14.05 -18.20
N ALA A 132 2.61 15.00 -18.32
CA ALA A 132 2.76 16.33 -17.75
C ALA A 132 2.77 16.31 -16.21
N LEU A 133 1.90 15.51 -15.61
CA LEU A 133 1.79 15.39 -14.15
C LEU A 133 2.95 14.56 -13.55
N ASP A 134 3.40 13.49 -14.23
CA ASP A 134 4.62 12.76 -13.84
C ASP A 134 5.85 13.70 -13.83
N ARG A 135 5.98 14.55 -14.85
CA ARG A 135 7.04 15.57 -14.91
C ARG A 135 6.90 16.63 -13.81
N ALA A 136 5.68 17.10 -13.55
CA ALA A 136 5.42 18.08 -12.49
C ALA A 136 5.77 17.52 -11.10
N GLU A 137 5.40 16.26 -10.83
CA GLU A 137 5.73 15.57 -9.58
C GLU A 137 7.25 15.47 -9.39
N ARG A 138 8.01 15.11 -10.43
CA ARG A 138 9.48 15.04 -10.39
C ARG A 138 10.14 16.40 -10.19
N ARG A 139 9.60 17.45 -10.84
CA ARG A 139 10.11 18.82 -10.74
C ARG A 139 9.83 19.43 -9.36
N PHE A 140 8.67 19.13 -8.78
CA PHE A 140 8.21 19.68 -7.51
C PHE A 140 7.86 18.58 -6.51
N PRO A 141 8.84 17.80 -6.02
CA PRO A 141 8.58 16.61 -5.20
C PRO A 141 7.85 16.92 -3.88
N PHE A 142 8.00 18.13 -3.34
CA PHE A 142 7.24 18.61 -2.18
C PHE A 142 6.02 19.45 -2.56
N GLY A 143 6.16 20.36 -3.54
CA GLY A 143 5.08 21.26 -3.95
C GLY A 143 3.89 20.53 -4.57
N PHE A 144 4.14 19.45 -5.31
CA PHE A 144 3.10 18.66 -5.96
C PHE A 144 2.11 18.01 -4.95
N PRO A 145 2.56 17.19 -3.98
CA PRO A 145 1.63 16.65 -2.97
C PRO A 145 1.04 17.72 -2.05
N LEU A 146 1.74 18.83 -1.81
CA LEU A 146 1.17 19.96 -1.06
C LEU A 146 0.01 20.61 -1.82
N ALA A 147 0.15 20.81 -3.14
CA ALA A 147 -0.94 21.31 -3.99
C ALA A 147 -2.13 20.34 -4.02
N LEU A 148 -1.88 19.02 -4.10
CA LEU A 148 -2.93 18.02 -3.98
C LEU A 148 -3.62 18.06 -2.61
N THR A 149 -2.86 18.30 -1.54
CA THR A 149 -3.43 18.47 -0.19
C THR A 149 -4.35 19.69 -0.15
N ALA A 150 -3.89 20.84 -0.68
CA ALA A 150 -4.71 22.05 -0.75
C ALA A 150 -5.98 21.85 -1.58
N LEU A 151 -5.89 21.19 -2.74
CA LEU A 151 -7.05 20.87 -3.57
C LEU A 151 -8.02 19.93 -2.85
N ALA A 152 -7.51 18.91 -2.17
CA ALA A 152 -8.32 17.96 -1.41
C ALA A 152 -8.94 18.56 -0.14
N LEU A 153 -8.41 19.70 0.35
CA LEU A 153 -9.05 20.43 1.44
C LEU A 153 -10.36 21.10 0.99
N VAL A 154 -10.51 21.43 -0.30
CA VAL A 154 -11.75 21.99 -0.86
C VAL A 154 -12.93 21.04 -0.62
N THR A 155 -12.72 19.75 -0.85
CA THR A 155 -13.72 18.70 -0.59
C THR A 155 -13.85 18.38 0.89
N ARG A 156 -12.76 18.49 1.68
CA ARG A 156 -12.83 18.38 3.16
C ARG A 156 -13.78 19.39 3.80
N TYR A 157 -13.81 20.62 3.29
CA TYR A 157 -14.72 21.66 3.76
C TYR A 157 -16.06 21.70 3.02
N ASN A 158 -16.31 20.72 2.15
CA ASN A 158 -17.51 20.60 1.34
C ASN A 158 -17.91 21.89 0.59
N LEU A 159 -16.93 22.66 0.10
CA LEU A 159 -17.19 23.90 -0.65
C LEU A 159 -18.10 23.71 -1.89
N PRO A 160 -18.06 22.57 -2.61
CA PRO A 160 -19.00 22.30 -3.70
C PRO A 160 -20.44 21.98 -3.27
N GLY A 161 -20.70 21.74 -1.98
CA GLY A 161 -22.03 21.42 -1.48
C GLY A 161 -22.51 20.00 -1.78
N PHE A 162 -21.63 18.99 -1.68
CA PHE A 162 -22.03 17.59 -1.82
C PHE A 162 -22.91 17.14 -0.66
N ASP A 163 -23.95 16.35 -0.95
CA ASP A 163 -24.75 15.67 0.08
C ASP A 163 -24.04 14.37 0.49
N LEU A 164 -23.23 14.45 1.55
CA LEU A 164 -22.40 13.34 2.03
C LEU A 164 -22.86 12.92 3.44
N ARG A 165 -23.38 11.71 3.58
CA ARG A 165 -23.88 11.17 4.87
C ARG A 165 -22.79 10.98 5.92
N ALA A 166 -21.61 10.48 5.54
CA ALA A 166 -20.43 10.45 6.41
C ALA A 166 -19.18 10.95 5.67
N PRO A 167 -18.96 12.27 5.63
CA PRO A 167 -17.85 12.87 4.90
C PRO A 167 -16.51 12.27 5.32
N HIS A 168 -16.31 12.07 6.63
CA HIS A 168 -15.05 11.60 7.22
C HIS A 168 -14.67 10.14 6.88
N LEU A 169 -15.54 9.41 6.16
CA LEU A 169 -15.32 8.04 5.69
C LEU A 169 -15.31 7.97 4.15
N THR A 170 -15.41 9.11 3.46
CA THR A 170 -15.48 9.17 2.00
C THR A 170 -14.10 9.50 1.40
N ALA A 171 -13.67 8.76 0.40
CA ALA A 171 -12.36 8.90 -0.25
C ALA A 171 -12.03 10.34 -0.65
N VAL A 172 -12.98 11.05 -1.26
CA VAL A 172 -12.81 12.42 -1.75
C VAL A 172 -12.53 13.42 -0.61
N VAL A 173 -13.13 13.21 0.56
CA VAL A 173 -12.99 14.06 1.74
C VAL A 173 -11.72 13.75 2.51
N VAL A 174 -11.28 12.49 2.52
CA VAL A 174 -10.09 12.07 3.30
C VAL A 174 -8.80 12.04 2.49
N PHE A 175 -8.86 12.25 1.17
CA PHE A 175 -7.70 12.21 0.27
C PHE A 175 -6.58 13.17 0.72
N TRP A 176 -6.92 14.31 1.33
CA TRP A 176 -5.91 15.26 1.83
C TRP A 176 -4.99 14.63 2.89
N LEU A 177 -5.44 13.66 3.70
CA LEU A 177 -4.60 12.96 4.68
C LEU A 177 -3.52 12.15 3.97
N PHE A 178 -3.88 11.45 2.89
CA PHE A 178 -2.94 10.73 2.06
C PHE A 178 -1.93 11.68 1.39
N ALA A 179 -2.43 12.75 0.77
CA ALA A 179 -1.57 13.75 0.12
C ALA A 179 -0.61 14.42 1.12
N LEU A 180 -1.08 14.72 2.34
CA LEU A 180 -0.27 15.25 3.43
C LEU A 180 0.82 14.28 3.88
N GLY A 181 0.49 12.99 4.00
CA GLY A 181 1.45 11.93 4.29
C GLY A 181 2.54 11.82 3.22
N TRP A 182 2.16 11.92 1.94
CA TRP A 182 3.11 12.00 0.83
C TRP A 182 3.99 13.25 0.97
N ALA A 183 3.43 14.43 1.18
CA ALA A 183 4.20 15.66 1.39
C ALA A 183 5.19 15.52 2.57
N ALA A 184 4.78 14.87 3.66
CA ALA A 184 5.63 14.61 4.83
C ALA A 184 6.86 13.76 4.49
N ALA A 185 6.73 12.76 3.60
CA ALA A 185 7.87 11.97 3.13
C ALA A 185 8.89 12.80 2.31
N ARG A 186 8.47 13.95 1.77
CA ARG A 186 9.29 14.87 0.97
C ARG A 186 9.69 16.14 1.73
N ALA A 187 9.29 16.26 3.01
CA ALA A 187 9.60 17.38 3.88
C ALA A 187 11.02 17.29 4.46
N GLY A 188 12.00 17.71 3.65
CA GLY A 188 13.43 17.67 4.00
C GLY A 188 13.91 18.78 4.95
N THR A 189 13.12 19.84 5.17
CA THR A 189 13.50 20.98 6.02
C THR A 189 12.53 21.16 7.19
N ALA A 190 12.99 21.76 8.29
CA ALA A 190 12.16 22.06 9.45
C ALA A 190 10.98 22.97 9.08
N GLY A 191 11.19 23.99 8.22
CA GLY A 191 10.12 24.87 7.76
C GLY A 191 9.00 24.14 7.02
N ARG A 192 9.32 23.16 6.15
CA ARG A 192 8.31 22.34 5.48
C ARG A 192 7.54 21.45 6.46
N ARG A 193 8.21 20.92 7.48
CA ARG A 193 7.58 20.12 8.54
C ARG A 193 6.67 20.97 9.43
N LEU A 194 7.10 22.18 9.78
CA LEU A 194 6.28 23.16 10.50
C LEU A 194 5.04 23.53 9.71
N LEU A 195 5.18 23.81 8.40
CA LEU A 195 4.04 24.05 7.52
C LEU A 195 3.03 22.89 7.53
N LEU A 196 3.49 21.65 7.34
CA LEU A 196 2.61 20.49 7.38
C LEU A 196 1.97 20.29 8.76
N THR A 197 2.69 20.58 9.84
CA THR A 197 2.15 20.54 11.20
C THR A 197 1.06 21.60 11.36
N ALA A 198 1.28 22.83 10.88
CA ALA A 198 0.27 23.88 10.89
C ALA A 198 -0.98 23.49 10.10
N VAL A 199 -0.82 22.84 8.94
CA VAL A 199 -1.94 22.27 8.17
C VAL A 199 -2.70 21.23 9.01
N VAL A 200 -2.01 20.29 9.66
CA VAL A 200 -2.65 19.30 10.55
C VAL A 200 -3.45 20.00 11.66
N LEU A 201 -2.84 20.97 12.35
CA LEU A 201 -3.49 21.69 13.44
C LEU A 201 -4.72 22.49 12.99
N ALA A 202 -4.68 23.06 11.78
CA ALA A 202 -5.78 23.86 11.24
C ALA A 202 -6.91 23.02 10.62
N THR A 203 -6.61 21.80 10.15
CA THR A 203 -7.54 21.04 9.27
C THR A 203 -8.06 19.73 9.85
N VAL A 204 -7.42 19.16 10.88
CA VAL A 204 -8.00 18.00 11.59
C VAL A 204 -9.20 18.39 12.47
N PRO A 205 -9.18 19.52 13.21
CA PRO A 205 -10.36 19.96 13.97
C PRO A 205 -11.59 20.14 13.06
N GLY A 206 -12.73 19.61 13.49
CA GLY A 206 -13.97 19.60 12.70
C GLY A 206 -13.99 18.61 11.54
N LEU A 207 -13.04 17.65 11.45
CA LEU A 207 -13.13 16.54 10.49
C LEU A 207 -14.15 15.49 10.94
N PHE A 208 -14.22 15.24 12.25
CA PHE A 208 -15.06 14.19 12.82
C PHE A 208 -16.40 14.76 13.29
N PRO A 209 -17.52 14.02 13.11
CA PRO A 209 -18.84 14.47 13.58
C PRO A 209 -18.82 14.82 15.07
N GLU A 210 -19.65 15.79 15.45
CA GLU A 210 -19.83 16.16 16.85
C GLU A 210 -20.42 14.98 17.64
N GLY A 211 -19.91 14.77 18.85
CA GLY A 211 -20.33 13.67 19.72
C GLY A 211 -19.26 13.23 20.71
N ASP A 212 -19.61 12.25 21.54
CA ASP A 212 -18.72 11.74 22.59
C ASP A 212 -17.45 11.11 22.01
N GLY A 213 -16.29 11.46 22.60
CA GLY A 213 -14.99 10.95 22.17
C GLY A 213 -14.36 11.66 20.95
N GLN A 214 -15.04 12.66 20.35
CA GLN A 214 -14.52 13.44 19.22
C GLN A 214 -13.18 14.13 19.54
N ALA A 215 -13.05 14.73 20.73
CA ALA A 215 -11.82 15.40 21.15
C ALA A 215 -10.63 14.43 21.19
N LEU A 216 -10.84 13.22 21.73
CA LEU A 216 -9.81 12.18 21.78
C LEU A 216 -9.46 11.68 20.38
N ARG A 217 -10.46 11.43 19.52
CA ARG A 217 -10.25 11.02 18.13
C ARG A 217 -9.44 12.04 17.34
N THR A 218 -9.74 13.33 17.54
CA THR A 218 -9.03 14.47 16.96
C THR A 218 -7.58 14.51 17.44
N ALA A 219 -7.37 14.42 18.75
CA ALA A 219 -6.04 14.40 19.35
C ALA A 219 -5.20 13.22 18.85
N VAL A 220 -5.75 12.01 18.82
CA VAL A 220 -5.07 10.80 18.32
C VAL A 220 -4.62 10.99 16.87
N ALA A 221 -5.50 11.47 15.99
CA ALA A 221 -5.17 11.73 14.60
C ALA A 221 -4.06 12.79 14.46
N MET A 222 -4.17 13.92 15.16
CA MET A 222 -3.16 14.98 15.15
C MET A 222 -1.81 14.50 15.67
N THR A 223 -1.79 13.77 16.79
CA THR A 223 -0.56 13.20 17.36
C THR A 223 0.07 12.21 16.40
N GLY A 224 -0.70 11.28 15.82
CA GLY A 224 -0.18 10.29 14.88
C GLY A 224 0.42 10.92 13.62
N LEU A 225 -0.24 11.93 13.04
CA LEU A 225 0.26 12.65 11.87
C LEU A 225 1.48 13.51 12.21
N THR A 226 1.50 14.18 13.36
CA THR A 226 2.65 14.97 13.81
C THR A 226 3.87 14.08 14.08
N LEU A 227 3.66 12.91 14.70
CA LEU A 227 4.70 11.89 14.87
C LEU A 227 5.26 11.44 13.52
N LEU A 228 4.39 11.19 12.53
CA LEU A 228 4.81 10.81 11.18
C LEU A 228 5.66 11.90 10.48
N ILE A 229 5.35 13.17 10.72
CA ILE A 229 6.08 14.32 10.14
C ILE A 229 7.48 14.48 10.76
N TRP A 230 7.58 14.38 12.08
CA TRP A 230 8.80 14.77 12.81
C TRP A 230 9.71 13.59 13.13
N VAL A 231 9.14 12.45 13.51
CA VAL A 231 9.87 11.33 14.08
C VAL A 231 9.99 10.23 13.04
N ARG A 232 11.21 9.97 12.56
CA ARG A 232 11.46 8.88 11.61
C ARG A 232 11.55 7.51 12.29
N ASN A 233 12.19 7.47 13.45
CA ASN A 233 12.49 6.26 14.20
C ASN A 233 12.21 6.50 15.68
N LEU A 234 11.52 5.55 16.31
CA LEU A 234 11.26 5.51 17.74
C LEU A 234 12.27 4.56 18.43
N PRO A 235 12.71 4.88 19.67
CA PRO A 235 13.46 3.92 20.48
C PRO A 235 12.59 2.69 20.74
N SER A 236 13.18 1.49 20.67
CA SER A 236 12.42 0.24 20.76
C SER A 236 13.24 -0.92 21.32
N LEU A 237 12.55 -2.05 21.54
CA LEU A 237 13.11 -3.33 21.98
C LEU A 237 12.95 -4.39 20.88
N GLY A 238 13.77 -5.44 20.94
CA GLY A 238 13.76 -6.53 19.95
C GLY A 238 12.39 -7.22 19.80
N PRO A 239 11.74 -7.63 20.90
CA PRO A 239 10.39 -8.19 20.85
C PRO A 239 9.35 -7.21 20.30
N LEU A 240 9.42 -5.94 20.72
CA LEU A 240 8.49 -4.90 20.26
C LEU A 240 8.57 -4.71 18.74
N ASN A 241 9.78 -4.71 18.17
CA ASN A 241 9.96 -4.64 16.71
C ASN A 241 9.31 -5.82 15.97
N ARG A 242 9.39 -7.03 16.54
CA ARG A 242 8.78 -8.23 15.92
C ARG A 242 7.26 -8.13 15.93
N VAL A 243 6.68 -7.81 17.09
CA VAL A 243 5.22 -7.68 17.24
C VAL A 243 4.70 -6.53 16.38
N ALA A 244 5.31 -5.35 16.45
CA ALA A 244 4.93 -4.21 15.63
C ALA A 244 5.08 -4.50 14.13
N GLY A 245 6.16 -5.18 13.72
CA GLY A 245 6.35 -5.59 12.33
C GLY A 245 5.26 -6.55 11.84
N LEU A 246 4.88 -7.53 12.65
CA LEU A 246 3.82 -8.50 12.34
C LEU A 246 2.45 -7.82 12.21
N LEU A 247 2.08 -7.00 13.20
CA LEU A 247 0.82 -6.28 13.21
C LEU A 247 0.75 -5.25 12.09
N ALA A 248 1.83 -4.51 11.86
CA ALA A 248 1.91 -3.56 10.76
C ALA A 248 1.74 -4.29 9.42
N HIS A 249 2.50 -5.35 9.15
CA HIS A 249 2.39 -6.14 7.91
C HIS A 249 0.97 -6.65 7.68
N SER A 250 0.29 -7.08 8.74
CA SER A 250 -1.04 -7.68 8.69
C SER A 250 -2.17 -6.67 8.82
N SER A 251 -1.87 -5.38 8.95
CA SER A 251 -2.86 -4.36 9.36
C SER A 251 -4.09 -4.29 8.45
N LEU A 252 -3.89 -4.37 7.13
CA LEU A 252 -4.97 -4.39 6.15
C LEU A 252 -5.88 -5.62 6.33
N TYR A 253 -5.27 -6.78 6.54
CA TYR A 253 -5.99 -8.05 6.64
C TYR A 253 -6.73 -8.17 7.97
N ILE A 254 -6.13 -7.70 9.07
CA ILE A 254 -6.85 -7.57 10.35
C ILE A 254 -8.06 -6.64 10.19
N TYR A 255 -7.90 -5.49 9.51
CA TYR A 255 -9.01 -4.58 9.24
C TYR A 255 -10.11 -5.26 8.43
N LEU A 256 -9.73 -6.08 7.46
CA LEU A 256 -10.70 -6.79 6.62
C LEU A 256 -11.48 -7.87 7.39
N THR A 257 -10.80 -8.64 8.24
CA THR A 257 -11.37 -9.86 8.83
C THR A 257 -12.04 -9.63 10.18
N HIS A 258 -11.65 -8.59 10.94
CA HIS A 258 -12.10 -8.45 12.33
C HIS A 258 -13.63 -8.35 12.47
N PHE A 259 -14.33 -7.71 11.53
CA PHE A 259 -15.79 -7.59 11.54
C PHE A 259 -16.53 -8.93 11.54
N GLN A 260 -15.96 -9.97 10.94
CA GLN A 260 -16.53 -11.33 10.98
C GLN A 260 -16.14 -12.10 12.25
N VAL A 261 -15.01 -11.74 12.87
CA VAL A 261 -14.45 -12.51 13.99
C VAL A 261 -14.99 -12.03 15.33
N TYR A 262 -14.98 -10.72 15.57
CA TYR A 262 -15.30 -10.21 16.89
C TYR A 262 -16.74 -10.46 17.37
N PRO A 263 -17.78 -10.43 16.51
CA PRO A 263 -19.16 -10.66 16.97
C PRO A 263 -19.36 -12.03 17.62
N LEU A 264 -18.57 -13.02 17.23
CA LEU A 264 -18.62 -14.39 17.76
C LEU A 264 -18.13 -14.50 19.20
N LEU A 265 -17.28 -13.56 19.63
CA LEU A 265 -16.53 -13.66 20.89
C LEU A 265 -16.77 -12.48 21.84
N LYS A 266 -17.28 -11.34 21.34
CA LYS A 266 -17.41 -10.10 22.12
C LYS A 266 -18.26 -10.27 23.38
N GLU A 267 -19.34 -11.07 23.30
CA GLU A 267 -20.25 -11.32 24.43
C GLU A 267 -19.60 -12.19 25.51
N HIS A 268 -18.61 -13.01 25.15
CA HIS A 268 -17.86 -13.83 26.10
C HIS A 268 -16.70 -13.05 26.72
N SER A 269 -15.89 -12.38 25.89
CA SER A 269 -14.77 -11.56 26.34
C SER A 269 -14.30 -10.61 25.23
N PRO A 270 -14.40 -9.29 25.44
CA PRO A 270 -13.86 -8.29 24.50
C PRO A 270 -12.37 -8.47 24.21
N LEU A 271 -11.58 -8.88 25.22
CA LEU A 271 -10.15 -9.14 25.04
C LEU A 271 -9.90 -10.37 24.16
N LEU A 272 -10.65 -11.45 24.38
CA LEU A 272 -10.55 -12.66 23.54
C LEU A 272 -10.95 -12.35 22.09
N ALA A 273 -12.01 -11.55 21.90
CA ALA A 273 -12.45 -11.10 20.58
C ALA A 273 -11.36 -10.30 19.85
N LEU A 274 -10.63 -9.43 20.56
CA LEU A 274 -9.50 -8.70 19.99
C LEU A 274 -8.37 -9.65 19.60
N ILE A 275 -7.93 -10.52 20.51
CA ILE A 275 -6.84 -11.47 20.25
C ILE A 275 -7.17 -12.36 19.05
N ALA A 276 -8.39 -12.91 18.99
CA ALA A 276 -8.85 -13.72 17.88
C ALA A 276 -8.87 -12.94 16.56
N SER A 277 -9.37 -11.69 16.58
CA SER A 277 -9.40 -10.83 15.39
C SER A 277 -7.99 -10.53 14.86
N LEU A 278 -7.04 -10.25 15.75
CA LEU A 278 -5.63 -10.07 15.39
C LEU A 278 -5.03 -11.36 14.81
N ALA A 279 -5.29 -12.50 15.46
CA ALA A 279 -4.77 -13.80 15.04
C ALA A 279 -5.28 -14.22 13.66
N VAL A 280 -6.59 -14.11 13.41
CA VAL A 280 -7.20 -14.43 12.11
C VAL A 280 -6.67 -13.51 11.02
N GLY A 281 -6.57 -12.20 11.28
CA GLY A 281 -6.01 -11.26 10.31
C GLY A 281 -4.54 -11.56 9.96
N VAL A 282 -3.72 -11.94 10.95
CA VAL A 282 -2.34 -12.37 10.74
C VAL A 282 -2.27 -13.69 9.95
N ALA A 283 -3.14 -14.66 10.25
CA ALA A 283 -3.22 -15.92 9.52
C ALA A 283 -3.59 -15.66 8.05
N TYR A 284 -4.61 -14.84 7.80
CA TYR A 284 -5.04 -14.46 6.45
C TYR A 284 -3.91 -13.74 5.68
N ALA A 285 -3.25 -12.76 6.30
CA ALA A 285 -2.09 -12.07 5.74
C ALA A 285 -0.98 -13.04 5.33
N THR A 286 -0.74 -14.06 6.15
CA THR A 286 0.28 -15.09 5.92
C THR A 286 -0.07 -15.94 4.70
N VAL A 287 -1.32 -16.42 4.62
CA VAL A 287 -1.82 -17.20 3.47
C VAL A 287 -1.68 -16.39 2.18
N VAL A 288 -2.17 -15.15 2.15
CA VAL A 288 -2.10 -14.28 0.97
C VAL A 288 -0.65 -14.01 0.54
N THR A 289 0.24 -13.75 1.51
CA THR A 289 1.67 -13.52 1.24
C THR A 289 2.32 -14.76 0.63
N GLN A 290 2.01 -15.95 1.14
CA GLN A 290 2.54 -17.22 0.63
C GLN A 290 2.04 -17.52 -0.79
N LEU A 291 0.74 -17.35 -1.05
CA LEU A 291 0.14 -17.57 -2.36
C LEU A 291 0.74 -16.63 -3.41
N THR A 292 0.84 -15.34 -3.08
CA THR A 292 1.39 -14.32 -3.99
C THR A 292 2.85 -14.59 -4.35
N ARG A 293 3.65 -15.10 -3.40
CA ARG A 293 5.06 -15.46 -3.67
C ARG A 293 5.21 -16.72 -4.52
N ARG A 294 4.30 -17.68 -4.39
CA ARG A 294 4.38 -18.99 -5.08
C ARG A 294 3.81 -18.95 -6.50
N LEU A 295 2.78 -18.14 -6.77
CA LEU A 295 2.09 -18.09 -8.07
C LEU A 295 3.03 -17.85 -9.28
N PRO A 296 3.94 -16.86 -9.25
CA PRO A 296 4.83 -16.59 -10.39
C PRO A 296 5.84 -17.72 -10.67
N VAL A 297 6.24 -18.46 -9.62
CA VAL A 297 7.17 -19.59 -9.73
C VAL A 297 6.48 -20.79 -10.38
N LEU A 298 5.24 -21.06 -9.98
CA LEU A 298 4.43 -22.16 -10.52
C LEU A 298 4.05 -21.92 -11.99
N LEU A 299 3.64 -20.71 -12.33
CA LEU A 299 3.29 -20.33 -13.71
C LEU A 299 4.51 -20.39 -14.65
N ARG A 300 5.70 -19.99 -14.19
CA ARG A 300 6.95 -20.12 -14.96
C ARG A 300 7.40 -21.56 -15.16
N ARG A 301 7.17 -22.45 -14.19
CA ARG A 301 7.46 -23.88 -14.33
C ARG A 301 6.53 -24.54 -15.36
N ARG A 302 5.23 -24.19 -15.33
CA ARG A 302 4.22 -24.72 -16.25
C ARG A 302 4.42 -24.26 -17.71
N GLY A 303 4.97 -23.05 -17.91
CA GLY A 303 5.35 -22.55 -19.24
C GLY A 303 6.65 -23.14 -19.82
N ARG A 304 7.50 -23.79 -19.00
CA ARG A 304 8.73 -24.46 -19.46
C ARG A 304 8.54 -25.95 -19.78
N THR A 305 7.39 -26.53 -19.44
CA THR A 305 7.07 -27.94 -19.67
C THR A 305 6.34 -28.21 -20.99
N ALA A 306 6.15 -27.22 -21.86
CA ALA A 306 5.71 -27.47 -23.23
C ALA A 306 6.91 -28.00 -24.04
N PRO A 307 6.91 -29.26 -24.50
CA PRO A 307 7.98 -29.78 -25.35
C PRO A 307 7.93 -29.02 -26.68
N ALA A 308 9.10 -28.63 -27.21
CA ALA A 308 9.19 -28.17 -28.59
C ALA A 308 8.71 -29.30 -29.53
N PRO A 309 7.90 -29.01 -30.58
CA PRO A 309 7.53 -30.03 -31.55
C PRO A 309 8.80 -30.56 -32.21
N GLY A 310 8.97 -31.89 -32.19
CA GLY A 310 10.21 -32.56 -32.51
C GLY A 310 10.75 -32.28 -33.91
N GLY A 311 12.02 -31.88 -33.97
CA GLY A 311 12.84 -32.07 -35.16
C GLY A 311 13.21 -33.54 -35.26
N GLN A 312 12.63 -34.25 -36.22
CA GLN A 312 13.09 -35.58 -36.61
C GLN A 312 14.46 -35.45 -37.25
N SER A 313 15.50 -35.89 -36.53
CA SER A 313 16.72 -36.41 -37.12
C SER A 313 16.47 -37.85 -37.54
N ARG A 314 16.58 -38.12 -38.84
CA ARG A 314 16.80 -39.47 -39.37
C ARG A 314 18.14 -39.49 -40.09
N GLU A 315 19.08 -40.21 -39.49
CA GLU A 315 20.33 -40.66 -40.09
C GLU A 315 20.10 -41.74 -41.16
N SER A 316 20.93 -41.69 -42.20
CA SER A 316 21.54 -42.79 -42.98
C SER A 316 22.31 -42.08 -44.10
N GLY A 317 23.63 -42.13 -44.29
CA GLY A 317 24.63 -43.12 -43.93
C GLY A 317 25.15 -43.74 -45.24
N GLU A 318 26.29 -43.28 -45.78
CA GLU A 318 27.24 -44.11 -46.53
C GLU A 318 28.51 -43.35 -46.96
N SER A 319 29.59 -44.13 -47.09
CA SER A 319 31.01 -43.78 -47.17
C SER A 319 31.54 -43.92 -48.60
N GLU A 320 32.67 -43.25 -48.90
CA GLU A 320 33.71 -43.47 -49.96
C GLU A 320 34.04 -42.13 -50.64
N GLY A 321 35.27 -41.71 -50.96
CA GLY A 321 36.62 -42.27 -50.91
C GLY A 321 37.51 -41.46 -51.89
N SER A 322 38.74 -41.12 -51.47
CA SER A 322 39.92 -40.75 -52.28
C SER A 322 40.03 -39.35 -52.96
N GLY A 323 41.21 -38.71 -52.81
CA GLY A 323 41.71 -37.67 -53.73
C GLY A 323 42.48 -36.48 -53.10
N GLN A 324 43.75 -36.66 -52.74
CA GLN A 324 44.76 -35.57 -52.62
C GLN A 324 45.45 -35.32 -54.00
N PRO A 325 46.30 -34.29 -54.28
CA PRO A 325 47.10 -33.45 -53.36
C PRO A 325 47.26 -31.92 -53.66
N ARG A 326 47.91 -31.25 -52.69
CA ARG A 326 48.63 -29.93 -52.56
C ARG A 326 49.48 -29.41 -53.77
N PRO A 327 50.27 -28.29 -53.72
CA PRO A 327 50.43 -27.14 -52.76
C PRO A 327 50.71 -25.74 -53.42
N LEU A 328 50.91 -24.65 -52.62
CA LEU A 328 52.16 -23.81 -52.56
C LEU A 328 51.96 -22.41 -51.92
N GLY A 329 52.65 -22.17 -50.79
CA GLY A 329 53.69 -21.12 -50.66
C GLY A 329 53.32 -19.68 -50.20
N PRO A 330 54.25 -18.93 -49.57
CA PRO A 330 53.99 -18.13 -48.36
C PRO A 330 54.54 -16.67 -48.37
N GLY A 331 54.31 -15.92 -47.28
CA GLY A 331 55.13 -14.77 -46.86
C GLY A 331 54.38 -13.86 -45.86
N THR A 332 54.57 -13.95 -44.53
CA THR A 332 55.59 -13.30 -43.68
C THR A 332 55.70 -11.77 -43.81
N GLY A 333 55.52 -11.04 -42.70
CA GLY A 333 55.84 -9.61 -42.63
C GLY A 333 55.40 -8.92 -41.34
N THR A 334 56.18 -9.12 -40.28
CA THR A 334 56.18 -8.39 -39.00
C THR A 334 56.58 -6.92 -39.15
N GLY A 335 56.11 -6.02 -38.26
CA GLY A 335 56.75 -4.71 -38.10
C GLY A 335 56.01 -3.72 -37.18
N ARG A 336 56.50 -3.57 -35.95
CA ARG A 336 56.31 -2.43 -35.04
C ARG A 336 57.69 -1.78 -34.87
N PRO A 337 57.82 -0.44 -34.80
CA PRO A 337 58.43 0.19 -33.61
C PRO A 337 57.84 1.61 -33.31
N GLU A 338 57.58 1.96 -32.05
CA GLU A 338 58.35 2.82 -31.11
C GLU A 338 58.17 4.35 -31.24
N ALA A 339 58.44 5.02 -30.10
CA ALA A 339 58.10 6.38 -29.70
C ALA A 339 59.09 7.46 -30.16
N SER A 340 58.67 8.74 -30.16
CA SER A 340 59.20 9.85 -29.32
C SER A 340 59.03 11.25 -29.94
N ALA A 341 58.37 12.15 -29.18
CA ALA A 341 58.58 13.60 -28.97
C ALA A 341 58.65 14.58 -30.19
N PRO A 342 58.59 15.93 -30.01
CA PRO A 342 59.15 16.76 -28.93
C PRO A 342 58.18 17.19 -27.82
#